data_AF-A0A921YKN1-F1
#
_entry.id   AF-A0A921YKN1-F1
#
_cell.length_a   1.000
_cell.length_b   1.000
_cell.length_c   1.000
_cell.angle_alpha   90.00
_cell.angle_beta   90.00
_cell.angle_gamma   90.00
#
_symmetry.space_group_name_H-M   'P 1'
#
loop_
_entity.id
_entity.type
_entity.pdbx_description
1 polymer ?
#
loop_
_entity_poly.entity_id
_entity_poly.type
_entity_poly.pdbx_seq_one_letter_code
_entity_poly.pdbx_strand_id
1 'polypeptide(L)'
;MYVARRVQAARKPKCGVFSFVSELEELSGACEAIFATSGRRADLDRWYLSLASAMMHAIQHAEHPRTPRAVLHMENYHRLHGTLSSLRVPALEALRRECRTRYSDALRAYVTQYFGRPLEKLTQFFEGVSEAVASGVREDEVCYRAAFSKHELRRVLALYPAHEVRKSLHRLYRTVEKHLSEEGGLLQVVWRAMQEEFIAQHVALQARVAACYPAAGLALPLTTQDILDAFSDIAREH
;
A
#
# COMPACT_ATOMS: atom_id res chain seq x y z
N MET A 1 27.41 -38.88 25.90
CA MET A 1 26.32 -37.90 25.75
C MET A 1 26.61 -37.05 24.52
N TYR A 2 26.05 -37.41 23.37
CA TYR A 2 26.12 -36.57 22.17
C TYR A 2 25.06 -35.47 22.28
N VAL A 3 25.50 -34.22 22.41
CA VAL A 3 24.61 -33.06 22.34
C VAL A 3 24.24 -32.87 20.87
N ALA A 4 23.03 -33.29 20.50
CA ALA A 4 22.47 -32.97 19.19
C ALA A 4 22.32 -31.44 19.08
N ARG A 5 23.22 -30.81 18.32
CA ARG A 5 23.00 -29.44 17.84
C ARG A 5 21.69 -29.46 17.03
N ARG A 6 20.63 -28.86 17.59
CA ARG A 6 19.46 -28.47 16.81
C ARG A 6 19.96 -27.54 15.70
N VAL A 7 20.04 -28.07 14.48
CA VAL A 7 20.11 -27.26 13.27
C VAL A 7 18.84 -26.42 13.29
N GLN A 8 18.96 -25.13 13.62
CA GLN A 8 17.88 -24.18 13.38
C GLN A 8 17.59 -24.28 11.88
N ALA A 9 16.43 -24.83 11.52
CA ALA A 9 16.00 -24.92 10.14
C ALA A 9 16.18 -23.53 9.52
N ALA A 10 17.01 -23.46 8.47
CA ALA A 10 17.31 -22.23 7.76
C ALA A 10 15.97 -21.53 7.47
N ARG A 11 15.78 -20.42 8.16
CA ARG A 11 14.59 -19.60 8.12
C ARG A 11 14.38 -19.20 6.64
N LYS A 12 13.40 -19.79 5.93
CA LYS A 12 13.15 -19.49 4.49
C LYS A 12 13.20 -17.97 4.24
N PRO A 13 13.99 -17.49 3.25
CA PRO A 13 14.14 -16.07 2.98
C PRO A 13 12.79 -15.45 2.59
N LYS A 14 12.68 -14.12 2.62
CA LYS A 14 11.51 -13.42 2.05
C LYS A 14 11.34 -13.87 0.59
N CYS A 15 10.10 -13.97 0.15
CA CYS A 15 9.78 -14.16 -1.26
C CYS A 15 9.57 -12.78 -1.88
N GLY A 16 10.39 -12.43 -2.86
CA GLY A 16 10.27 -11.22 -3.68
C GLY A 16 9.57 -11.53 -5.01
N VAL A 17 10.20 -11.15 -6.12
CA VAL A 17 9.70 -11.44 -7.46
C VAL A 17 9.91 -12.93 -7.80
N PHE A 18 8.92 -13.58 -8.39
CA PHE A 18 9.03 -14.97 -8.82
C PHE A 18 9.97 -15.10 -10.02
N SER A 19 10.81 -16.14 -10.00
CA SER A 19 11.80 -16.37 -11.07
C SER A 19 11.15 -16.47 -12.45
N PHE A 20 9.99 -17.11 -12.56
CA PHE A 20 9.27 -17.24 -13.83
C PHE A 20 8.89 -15.89 -14.46
N VAL A 21 8.71 -14.83 -13.66
CA VAL A 21 8.44 -13.47 -14.17
C VAL A 21 9.70 -12.88 -14.81
N SER A 22 10.86 -13.12 -14.23
CA SER A 22 12.16 -12.73 -14.78
C SER A 22 12.54 -13.59 -15.99
N GLU A 23 12.33 -14.90 -15.92
CA GLU A 23 12.58 -15.85 -17.02
C GLU A 23 11.72 -15.56 -18.26
N LEU A 24 10.50 -15.03 -18.08
CA LEU A 24 9.67 -14.59 -19.21
C LEU A 24 10.39 -13.52 -20.04
N GLU A 25 11.11 -12.59 -19.42
CA GLU A 25 11.81 -11.52 -20.12
C GLU A 25 12.91 -12.07 -21.03
N GLU A 26 13.72 -13.00 -20.53
CA GLU A 26 14.77 -13.67 -21.32
C GLU A 26 14.17 -14.54 -22.43
N LEU A 27 13.18 -15.36 -22.10
CA LEU A 27 12.52 -16.28 -23.02
C LEU A 27 11.83 -15.52 -24.16
N SER A 28 11.14 -14.43 -23.83
CA SER A 28 10.43 -13.63 -24.82
C SER A 28 11.37 -12.93 -25.79
N GLY A 29 12.54 -12.47 -25.35
CA GLY A 29 13.58 -11.95 -26.25
C GLY A 29 14.06 -12.98 -27.27
N ALA A 30 14.30 -14.22 -26.83
CA ALA A 30 14.66 -15.32 -27.74
C ALA A 30 13.54 -15.67 -28.71
N CYS A 31 12.29 -15.74 -28.24
CA CYS A 31 11.12 -15.99 -29.09
C CYS A 31 10.95 -14.90 -30.15
N GLU A 32 11.02 -13.63 -29.77
CA GLU A 32 10.90 -12.52 -30.72
C GLU A 32 12.00 -12.57 -31.79
N ALA A 33 13.24 -12.93 -31.43
CA ALA A 33 14.34 -13.10 -32.38
C ALA A 33 14.11 -14.27 -33.36
N ILE A 34 13.67 -15.43 -32.87
CA ILE A 34 13.47 -16.64 -33.69
C ILE A 34 12.27 -16.49 -34.62
N PHE A 35 11.17 -15.94 -34.12
CA PHE A 35 9.90 -15.94 -34.83
C PHE A 35 9.66 -14.69 -35.69
N ALA A 36 10.52 -13.67 -35.62
CA ALA A 36 10.41 -12.42 -36.39
C ALA A 36 10.14 -12.63 -37.88
N THR A 37 10.76 -13.63 -38.52
CA THR A 37 10.63 -13.92 -39.96
C THR A 37 9.91 -15.23 -40.26
N SER A 38 9.44 -15.94 -39.23
CA SER A 38 8.90 -17.30 -39.35
C SER A 38 7.52 -17.39 -40.02
N GLY A 39 6.82 -16.27 -40.17
CA GLY A 39 5.40 -16.25 -40.55
C GLY A 39 4.43 -16.77 -39.48
N ARG A 40 4.94 -17.22 -38.31
CA ARG A 40 4.15 -17.85 -37.24
C ARG A 40 3.74 -16.89 -36.12
N ARG A 41 3.59 -15.59 -36.43
CA ARG A 41 3.30 -14.56 -35.41
C ARG A 41 2.02 -14.87 -34.62
N ALA A 42 0.98 -15.31 -35.31
CA ALA A 42 -0.29 -15.66 -34.67
C ALA A 42 -0.16 -16.83 -33.67
N ASP A 43 0.75 -17.78 -33.93
CA ASP A 43 1.01 -18.89 -33.00
C ASP A 43 1.72 -18.38 -31.74
N LEU A 44 2.72 -17.51 -31.93
CA LEU A 44 3.48 -16.90 -30.84
C LEU A 44 2.58 -16.04 -29.95
N ASP A 45 1.69 -15.23 -30.54
CA ASP A 45 0.75 -14.40 -29.79
C ASP A 45 -0.21 -15.24 -28.93
N ARG A 46 -0.71 -16.37 -29.46
CA ARG A 46 -1.54 -17.32 -28.69
C ARG A 46 -0.77 -17.95 -27.54
N TRP A 47 0.50 -18.28 -27.76
CA TRP A 47 1.36 -18.83 -26.71
C TRP A 47 1.64 -17.79 -25.61
N TYR A 48 1.95 -16.55 -25.97
CA TYR A 48 2.11 -15.46 -25.00
C TYR A 48 0.85 -15.23 -24.16
N LEU A 49 -0.32 -15.22 -24.78
CA LEU A 49 -1.60 -15.12 -24.07
C LEU A 49 -1.78 -16.24 -23.04
N SER A 50 -1.54 -17.49 -23.46
CA SER A 50 -1.66 -18.65 -22.57
C SER A 50 -0.66 -18.58 -21.41
N LEU A 51 0.60 -18.25 -21.70
CA LEU A 51 1.66 -18.18 -20.70
C LEU A 51 1.40 -17.05 -19.68
N ALA A 52 1.13 -15.84 -20.16
CA ALA A 52 0.86 -14.69 -19.29
C ALA A 52 -0.39 -14.91 -18.41
N SER A 53 -1.43 -15.55 -18.95
CA SER A 53 -2.63 -15.91 -18.19
C SER A 53 -2.31 -16.93 -17.08
N ALA A 54 -1.50 -17.95 -17.39
CA ALA A 54 -1.05 -18.94 -16.40
C ALA A 54 -0.18 -18.30 -15.30
N MET A 55 0.71 -17.37 -15.67
CA MET A 55 1.53 -16.62 -14.71
C MET A 55 0.67 -15.75 -13.78
N MET A 56 -0.33 -15.04 -14.32
CA MET A 56 -1.27 -14.28 -13.50
C MET A 56 -2.06 -15.17 -12.54
N HIS A 57 -2.51 -16.34 -13.01
CA HIS A 57 -3.18 -17.31 -12.16
C HIS A 57 -2.26 -17.83 -11.04
N ALA A 58 -0.98 -18.10 -11.35
CA ALA A 58 0.01 -18.51 -10.36
C ALA A 58 0.24 -17.41 -9.30
N ILE A 59 0.40 -16.15 -9.71
CA ILE A 59 0.55 -15.02 -8.80
C ILE A 59 -0.67 -14.87 -7.90
N GLN A 60 -1.89 -14.97 -8.46
CA GLN A 60 -3.14 -14.83 -7.71
C GLN A 60 -3.28 -15.82 -6.55
N HIS A 61 -2.79 -17.05 -6.74
CA HIS A 61 -2.89 -18.14 -5.78
C HIS A 61 -1.63 -18.31 -4.93
N ALA A 62 -0.62 -17.47 -5.14
CA ALA A 62 0.62 -17.57 -4.40
C ALA A 62 0.44 -17.12 -2.94
N GLU A 63 1.04 -17.89 -2.04
CA GLU A 63 1.09 -17.59 -0.61
C GLU A 63 2.51 -17.82 -0.09
N HIS A 64 2.92 -17.00 0.86
CA HIS A 64 4.23 -17.13 1.50
C HIS A 64 4.11 -16.86 3.00
N PRO A 65 4.73 -17.67 3.88
CA PRO A 65 4.58 -17.53 5.32
C PRO A 65 5.21 -16.26 5.90
N ARG A 66 6.01 -15.52 5.13
CA ARG A 66 6.79 -14.35 5.59
C ARG A 66 6.67 -13.11 4.73
N THR A 67 6.03 -13.22 3.58
CA THR A 67 5.78 -12.07 2.72
C THR A 67 4.28 -11.82 2.75
N PRO A 68 3.82 -10.62 3.14
CA PRO A 68 2.40 -10.30 3.04
C PRO A 68 1.85 -10.57 1.65
N ARG A 69 0.65 -11.15 1.56
CA ARG A 69 0.04 -11.48 0.27
C ARG A 69 -0.08 -10.26 -0.65
N ALA A 70 -0.44 -9.10 -0.08
CA ALA A 70 -0.52 -7.86 -0.83
C ALA A 70 0.84 -7.44 -1.42
N VAL A 71 1.96 -7.69 -0.71
CA VAL A 71 3.31 -7.44 -1.25
C VAL A 71 3.66 -8.40 -2.37
N LEU A 72 3.41 -9.70 -2.17
CA LEU A 72 3.63 -10.72 -3.23
C LEU A 72 2.91 -10.32 -4.51
N HIS A 73 1.62 -10.03 -4.41
CA HIS A 73 0.82 -9.63 -5.56
C HIS A 73 1.33 -8.31 -6.16
N MET A 74 1.57 -7.31 -5.34
CA MET A 74 1.99 -5.97 -5.80
C MET A 74 3.32 -6.03 -6.56
N GLU A 75 4.37 -6.64 -6.01
CA GLU A 75 5.68 -6.74 -6.65
C GLU A 75 5.62 -7.57 -7.94
N ASN A 76 4.93 -8.71 -7.91
CA ASN A 76 4.87 -9.61 -9.06
C ASN A 76 3.97 -9.09 -10.19
N TYR A 77 2.82 -8.49 -9.89
CA TYR A 77 2.01 -7.85 -10.93
C TYR A 77 2.69 -6.59 -11.48
N HIS A 78 3.44 -5.84 -10.68
CA HIS A 78 4.24 -4.72 -11.16
C HIS A 78 5.30 -5.19 -12.16
N ARG A 79 6.10 -6.21 -11.80
CA ARG A 79 7.14 -6.74 -12.69
C ARG A 79 6.53 -7.36 -13.95
N LEU A 80 5.49 -8.20 -13.81
CA LEU A 80 4.83 -8.81 -14.95
C LEU A 80 4.24 -7.76 -15.89
N HIS A 81 3.59 -6.72 -15.36
CA HIS A 81 3.13 -5.59 -16.18
C HIS A 81 4.27 -4.95 -16.96
N GLY A 82 5.43 -4.72 -16.33
CA GLY A 82 6.63 -4.21 -16.97
C GLY A 82 7.11 -5.09 -18.13
N THR A 83 7.25 -6.40 -17.88
CA THR A 83 7.66 -7.38 -18.90
C THR A 83 6.67 -7.43 -20.05
N LEU A 84 5.36 -7.55 -19.80
CA LEU A 84 4.36 -7.56 -20.88
C LEU A 84 4.33 -6.23 -21.66
N SER A 85 4.64 -5.11 -21.00
CA SER A 85 4.70 -3.79 -21.63
C SER A 85 5.91 -3.66 -22.56
N SER A 86 7.06 -4.22 -22.20
CA SER A 86 8.28 -4.16 -23.04
C SER A 86 8.15 -4.98 -24.33
N LEU A 87 7.36 -6.07 -24.32
CA LEU A 87 7.11 -6.90 -25.51
C LEU A 87 6.34 -6.19 -26.62
N ARG A 88 5.52 -5.19 -26.27
CA ARG A 88 4.68 -4.45 -27.23
C ARG A 88 3.78 -5.33 -28.12
N VAL A 89 3.46 -6.55 -27.69
CA VAL A 89 2.56 -7.46 -28.41
C VAL A 89 1.10 -6.98 -28.25
N PRO A 90 0.38 -6.66 -29.34
CA PRO A 90 -1.00 -6.17 -29.26
C PRO A 90 -1.96 -7.16 -28.58
N ALA A 91 -1.78 -8.46 -28.80
CA ALA A 91 -2.60 -9.50 -28.21
C ALA A 91 -2.57 -9.49 -26.66
N LEU A 92 -1.49 -8.99 -26.05
CA LEU A 92 -1.33 -8.93 -24.59
C LEU A 92 -2.01 -7.71 -23.94
N GLU A 93 -2.60 -6.80 -24.72
CA GLU A 93 -3.11 -5.51 -24.20
C GLU A 93 -4.14 -5.67 -23.08
N ALA A 94 -5.06 -6.62 -23.21
CA ALA A 94 -6.06 -6.89 -22.17
C ALA A 94 -5.39 -7.38 -20.86
N LEU A 95 -4.44 -8.30 -20.96
CA LEU A 95 -3.70 -8.83 -19.80
C LEU A 95 -2.81 -7.77 -19.16
N ARG A 96 -2.22 -6.85 -19.94
CA ARG A 96 -1.48 -5.69 -19.39
C ARG A 96 -2.38 -4.83 -18.53
N ARG A 97 -3.57 -4.47 -19.02
CA ARG A 97 -4.55 -3.68 -18.26
C ARG A 97 -4.97 -4.41 -16.99
N GLU A 98 -5.21 -5.72 -17.07
CA GLU A 98 -5.56 -6.51 -15.89
C GLU A 98 -4.42 -6.58 -14.86
N CYS A 99 -3.18 -6.79 -15.30
CA CYS A 99 -2.00 -6.74 -14.41
C CYS A 99 -1.89 -5.39 -13.69
N ARG A 100 -2.11 -4.28 -14.41
CA ARG A 100 -2.10 -2.93 -13.82
C ARG A 100 -3.18 -2.78 -12.75
N THR A 101 -4.41 -3.23 -13.03
CA THR A 101 -5.52 -3.19 -12.06
C THR A 101 -5.18 -4.02 -10.82
N ARG A 102 -4.73 -5.27 -10.99
CA ARG A 102 -4.36 -6.16 -9.87
C ARG A 102 -3.20 -5.62 -9.04
N TYR A 103 -2.23 -4.97 -9.69
CA TYR A 103 -1.18 -4.23 -9.01
C TYR A 103 -1.75 -3.09 -8.14
N SER A 104 -2.61 -2.24 -8.71
CA SER A 104 -3.22 -1.12 -7.99
C SER A 104 -4.10 -1.59 -6.82
N ASP A 105 -4.85 -2.67 -7.00
CA ASP A 105 -5.67 -3.25 -5.93
C ASP A 105 -4.81 -3.85 -4.81
N ALA A 106 -3.71 -4.52 -5.16
CA ALA A 106 -2.75 -5.04 -4.18
C ALA A 106 -2.06 -3.90 -3.41
N LEU A 107 -1.69 -2.80 -4.07
CA LEU A 107 -1.16 -1.60 -3.41
C LEU A 107 -2.19 -1.00 -2.45
N ARG A 108 -3.44 -0.82 -2.89
CA ARG A 108 -4.52 -0.30 -2.03
C ARG A 108 -4.76 -1.21 -0.83
N ALA A 109 -4.78 -2.52 -1.04
CA ALA A 109 -4.95 -3.50 0.04
C ALA A 109 -3.78 -3.44 1.03
N TYR A 110 -2.55 -3.31 0.54
CA TYR A 110 -1.37 -3.17 1.38
C TYR A 110 -1.43 -1.90 2.23
N VAL A 111 -1.73 -0.74 1.62
CA VAL A 111 -1.91 0.53 2.34
C VAL A 111 -3.01 0.39 3.39
N THR A 112 -4.19 -0.08 3.02
CA THR A 112 -5.32 -0.26 3.94
C THR A 112 -4.97 -1.15 5.14
N GLN A 113 -4.20 -2.21 4.92
CA GLN A 113 -3.84 -3.16 5.98
C GLN A 113 -2.71 -2.65 6.88
N TYR A 114 -1.69 -2.01 6.32
CA TYR A 114 -0.43 -1.72 7.02
C TYR A 114 -0.22 -0.25 7.37
N PHE A 115 -0.95 0.67 6.77
CA PHE A 115 -0.96 2.08 7.19
C PHE A 115 -1.41 2.20 8.66
N GLY A 116 -2.31 1.31 9.06
CA GLY A 116 -2.81 1.23 10.43
C GLY A 116 -3.73 2.40 10.78
N ARG A 117 -3.67 2.83 12.04
CA ARG A 117 -4.46 3.95 12.57
C ARG A 117 -3.52 4.96 13.25
N PRO A 118 -2.69 5.72 12.50
CA PRO A 118 -1.74 6.66 13.10
C PRO A 118 -2.44 7.72 13.97
N LEU A 119 -3.71 7.97 13.73
CA LEU A 119 -4.58 8.89 14.48
C LEU A 119 -5.72 8.13 15.20
N GLU A 120 -5.50 6.89 15.65
CA GLU A 120 -6.56 5.98 16.14
C GLU A 120 -7.55 6.59 17.13
N LYS A 121 -7.09 7.27 18.19
CA LYS A 121 -7.95 7.89 19.21
C LYS A 121 -8.77 9.03 18.64
N LEU A 122 -8.20 9.78 17.69
CA LEU A 122 -8.90 10.84 16.98
C LEU A 122 -9.94 10.24 16.02
N THR A 123 -9.61 9.17 15.31
CA THR A 123 -10.55 8.42 14.47
C THR A 123 -11.71 7.86 15.30
N GLN A 124 -11.43 7.20 16.42
CA GLN A 124 -12.46 6.67 17.35
C GLN A 124 -13.36 7.77 17.89
N PHE A 125 -12.79 8.92 18.25
CA PHE A 125 -13.57 10.08 18.69
C PHE A 125 -14.55 10.53 17.60
N PHE A 126 -14.09 10.66 16.36
CA PHE A 126 -14.94 11.09 15.24
C PHE A 126 -15.89 10.02 14.70
N GLU A 127 -15.60 8.73 14.89
CA GLU A 127 -16.56 7.63 14.69
C GLU A 127 -17.75 7.81 15.65
N GLY A 128 -17.49 8.03 16.94
CA GLY A 128 -18.54 8.30 17.94
C GLY A 128 -19.34 9.58 17.67
N VAL A 129 -18.68 10.63 17.19
CA VAL A 129 -19.37 11.85 16.69
C VAL A 129 -20.28 11.52 15.51
N SER A 130 -19.81 10.72 14.55
CA SER A 130 -20.59 10.33 13.37
C SER A 130 -21.81 9.49 13.75
N GLU A 131 -21.69 8.59 14.71
CA GLU A 131 -22.82 7.81 15.27
C GLU A 131 -23.83 8.69 16.01
N ALA A 132 -23.35 9.69 16.75
CA ALA A 132 -24.21 10.68 17.39
C ALA A 132 -25.01 11.47 16.34
N VAL A 133 -24.37 11.91 15.26
CA VAL A 133 -25.05 12.62 14.17
C VAL A 133 -26.06 11.71 13.46
N ALA A 134 -25.67 10.47 13.16
CA ALA A 134 -26.55 9.47 12.54
C ALA A 134 -27.78 9.13 13.41
N SER A 135 -27.68 9.26 14.73
CA SER A 135 -28.81 9.10 15.67
C SER A 135 -29.69 10.36 15.82
N GLY A 136 -29.49 11.37 14.98
CA GLY A 136 -30.37 12.54 14.87
C GLY A 136 -29.85 13.81 15.57
N VAL A 137 -28.60 13.81 16.05
CA VAL A 137 -27.97 15.01 16.59
C VAL A 137 -27.51 15.90 15.46
N ARG A 138 -27.77 17.20 15.56
CA ARG A 138 -27.23 18.15 14.59
C ARG A 138 -25.71 18.28 14.78
N GLU A 139 -24.97 18.38 13.68
CA GLU A 139 -23.50 18.47 13.70
C GLU A 139 -22.99 19.60 14.60
N ASP A 140 -23.65 20.76 14.59
CA ASP A 140 -23.31 21.94 15.40
C ASP A 140 -23.64 21.79 16.89
N GLU A 141 -24.45 20.80 17.26
CA GLU A 141 -24.87 20.53 18.65
C GLU A 141 -24.04 19.42 19.32
N VAL A 142 -23.27 18.64 18.55
CA VAL A 142 -22.44 17.54 19.08
C VAL A 142 -21.50 18.04 20.19
N CYS A 143 -21.00 19.27 20.04
CA CYS A 143 -20.07 19.88 20.99
C CYS A 143 -20.65 20.13 22.41
N TYR A 144 -21.98 20.06 22.57
CA TYR A 144 -22.66 20.16 23.87
C TYR A 144 -22.77 18.81 24.60
N ARG A 145 -22.51 17.68 23.92
CA ARG A 145 -22.47 16.37 24.56
C ARG A 145 -21.18 16.21 25.35
N ALA A 146 -21.27 15.78 26.61
CA ALA A 146 -20.09 15.63 27.48
C ALA A 146 -18.97 14.79 26.84
N ALA A 147 -19.33 13.66 26.21
CA ALA A 147 -18.40 12.75 25.54
C ALA A 147 -17.73 13.34 24.29
N PHE A 148 -18.31 14.37 23.67
CA PHE A 148 -17.83 15.00 22.44
C PHE A 148 -17.61 16.51 22.61
N SER A 149 -17.39 16.94 23.86
CA SER A 149 -17.25 18.36 24.19
C SER A 149 -15.99 18.97 23.57
N LYS A 150 -15.95 20.30 23.47
CA LYS A 150 -14.73 21.03 23.05
C LYS A 150 -13.51 20.67 23.90
N HIS A 151 -13.72 20.40 25.19
CA HIS A 151 -12.67 19.99 26.11
C HIS A 151 -12.12 18.61 25.76
N GLU A 152 -13.02 17.65 25.48
CA GLU A 152 -12.60 16.29 25.13
C GLU A 152 -11.91 16.25 23.77
N LEU A 153 -12.41 16.98 22.76
CA LEU A 153 -11.71 17.11 21.48
C LEU A 153 -10.29 17.67 21.68
N ARG A 154 -10.12 18.74 22.48
CA ARG A 154 -8.79 19.30 22.77
C ARG A 154 -7.87 18.28 23.43
N ARG A 155 -8.39 17.46 24.35
CA ARG A 155 -7.65 16.38 25.00
C ARG A 155 -7.19 15.31 24.01
N VAL A 156 -8.06 14.90 23.08
CA VAL A 156 -7.72 13.91 22.05
C VAL A 156 -6.70 14.47 21.06
N LEU A 157 -6.82 15.74 20.64
CA LEU A 157 -5.84 16.39 19.77
C LEU A 157 -4.45 16.48 20.41
N ALA A 158 -4.37 16.69 21.73
CA ALA A 158 -3.12 16.77 22.47
C ALA A 158 -2.33 15.43 22.51
N LEU A 159 -2.96 14.31 22.15
CA LEU A 159 -2.29 13.00 22.04
C LEU A 159 -1.41 12.88 20.78
N TYR A 160 -1.54 13.81 19.83
CA TYR A 160 -0.88 13.76 18.53
C TYR A 160 0.01 14.99 18.28
N PRO A 161 0.99 15.29 19.15
CA PRO A 161 1.98 16.30 18.85
C PRO A 161 2.86 15.86 17.67
N ALA A 162 3.44 16.83 16.96
CA ALA A 162 4.20 16.58 15.73
C ALA A 162 5.30 15.51 15.88
N HIS A 163 6.01 15.48 17.02
CA HIS A 163 7.08 14.51 17.26
C HIS A 163 6.57 13.06 17.44
N GLU A 164 5.41 12.85 18.07
CA GLU A 164 4.83 11.50 18.20
C GLU A 164 4.33 10.99 16.85
N VAL A 165 3.75 11.87 16.03
CA VAL A 165 3.37 11.52 14.65
C VAL A 165 4.62 11.21 13.80
N ARG A 166 5.68 12.02 13.87
CA ARG A 166 6.94 11.72 13.16
C ARG A 166 7.54 10.38 13.59
N LYS A 167 7.47 10.04 14.88
CA LYS A 167 7.94 8.76 15.42
C LYS A 167 7.10 7.57 14.94
N SER A 168 5.78 7.73 14.82
CA SER A 168 4.92 6.68 14.26
C SER A 168 5.18 6.48 12.77
N LEU A 169 5.39 7.55 12.01
CA LEU A 169 5.74 7.51 10.58
C LEU A 169 7.09 6.80 10.35
N HIS A 170 8.11 7.03 11.18
CA HIS A 170 9.37 6.27 11.10
C HIS A 170 9.17 4.76 11.30
N ARG A 171 8.32 4.37 12.25
CA ARG A 171 8.00 2.94 12.48
C ARG A 171 7.26 2.35 11.29
N LEU A 172 6.36 3.12 10.69
CA LEU A 172 5.65 2.73 9.46
C LEU A 172 6.66 2.54 8.31
N TYR A 173 7.54 3.49 8.06
CA TYR A 173 8.58 3.40 7.03
C TYR A 173 9.42 2.13 7.18
N ARG A 174 9.96 1.87 8.37
CA ARG A 174 10.73 0.66 8.66
C ARG A 174 9.92 -0.62 8.51
N THR A 175 8.61 -0.58 8.74
CA THR A 175 7.72 -1.73 8.51
C THR A 175 7.57 -1.99 7.02
N VAL A 176 7.37 -0.93 6.22
CA VAL A 176 7.25 -1.02 4.76
C VAL A 176 8.55 -1.55 4.14
N GLU A 177 9.69 -0.95 4.50
CA GLU A 177 11.03 -1.37 4.09
C GLU A 177 11.28 -2.86 4.43
N LYS A 178 10.82 -3.32 5.60
CA LYS A 178 10.94 -4.73 6.00
C LYS A 178 10.02 -5.67 5.24
N HIS A 179 8.91 -5.22 4.67
CA HIS A 179 8.02 -6.12 3.94
C HIS A 179 8.42 -6.26 2.48
N LEU A 180 8.85 -5.17 1.86
CA LEU A 180 9.22 -5.15 0.45
C LEU A 180 10.56 -5.85 0.20
N SER A 181 10.72 -6.35 -1.02
CA SER A 181 11.99 -6.83 -1.55
C SER A 181 12.76 -5.69 -2.24
N GLU A 182 14.09 -5.78 -2.24
CA GLU A 182 14.93 -4.81 -2.95
C GLU A 182 14.70 -4.88 -4.47
N GLU A 183 14.55 -6.10 -5.00
CA GLU A 183 14.29 -6.37 -6.43
C GLU A 183 13.00 -5.73 -6.94
N GLY A 184 11.99 -5.62 -6.08
CA GLY A 184 10.71 -5.00 -6.44
C GLY A 184 10.83 -3.50 -6.72
N GLY A 185 11.77 -2.79 -6.07
CA GLY A 185 11.97 -1.35 -6.29
C GLY A 185 10.76 -0.47 -5.94
N LEU A 186 9.80 -0.97 -5.13
CA LEU A 186 8.52 -0.30 -4.90
C LEU A 186 8.45 0.57 -3.63
N LEU A 187 9.51 0.67 -2.85
CA LEU A 187 9.50 1.37 -1.55
C LEU A 187 8.99 2.80 -1.66
N GLN A 188 9.53 3.58 -2.60
CA GLN A 188 9.12 4.98 -2.80
C GLN A 188 7.67 5.10 -3.29
N VAL A 189 7.21 4.16 -4.12
CA VAL A 189 5.84 4.15 -4.63
C VAL A 189 4.85 3.86 -3.49
N VAL A 190 5.15 2.86 -2.67
CA VAL A 190 4.34 2.51 -1.49
C VAL A 190 4.36 3.64 -0.47
N TRP A 191 5.53 4.24 -0.24
CA TRP A 191 5.66 5.35 0.70
C TRP A 191 4.82 6.56 0.29
N ARG A 192 4.81 6.89 -1.01
CA ARG A 192 3.91 7.92 -1.55
C ARG A 192 2.44 7.55 -1.39
N ALA A 193 2.05 6.31 -1.63
CA ALA A 193 0.67 5.88 -1.42
C ALA A 193 0.24 5.99 0.06
N MET A 194 1.14 5.70 1.00
CA MET A 194 0.92 5.92 2.44
C MET A 194 0.78 7.41 2.76
N GLN A 195 1.55 8.28 2.12
CA GLN A 195 1.44 9.74 2.27
C GLN A 195 0.07 10.25 1.80
N GLU A 196 -0.37 9.82 0.62
CA GLU A 196 -1.65 10.19 0.03
C GLU A 196 -2.82 9.77 0.93
N GLU A 197 -2.77 8.55 1.50
CA GLU A 197 -3.76 8.08 2.48
C GLU A 197 -3.75 8.92 3.77
N PHE A 198 -2.57 9.27 4.30
CA PHE A 198 -2.47 10.12 5.49
C PHE A 198 -3.11 11.49 5.25
N ILE A 199 -2.80 12.11 4.11
CA ILE A 199 -3.35 13.41 3.74
C ILE A 199 -4.87 13.33 3.58
N ALA A 200 -5.39 12.29 2.93
CA ALA A 200 -6.83 12.09 2.78
C ALA A 200 -7.53 11.99 4.14
N GLN A 201 -7.00 11.19 5.08
CA GLN A 201 -7.54 11.09 6.44
C GLN A 201 -7.45 12.41 7.20
N HIS A 202 -6.33 13.12 7.07
CA HIS A 202 -6.11 14.43 7.69
C HIS A 202 -7.14 15.46 7.22
N VAL A 203 -7.33 15.61 5.91
CA VAL A 203 -8.30 16.55 5.32
C VAL A 203 -9.73 16.19 5.74
N ALA A 204 -10.09 14.90 5.72
CA ALA A 204 -11.41 14.46 6.19
C ALA A 204 -11.65 14.80 7.67
N LEU A 205 -10.63 14.65 8.52
CA LEU A 205 -10.71 15.02 9.93
C LEU A 205 -10.81 16.54 10.12
N GLN A 206 -10.07 17.34 9.35
CA GLN A 206 -10.20 18.81 9.39
C GLN A 206 -11.62 19.26 9.03
N ALA A 207 -12.22 18.68 8.00
CA ALA A 207 -13.60 18.98 7.61
C ALA A 207 -14.59 18.65 8.73
N ARG A 208 -14.43 17.50 9.41
CA ARG A 208 -15.27 17.12 10.56
C ARG A 208 -15.10 18.05 11.75
N VAL A 209 -13.86 18.47 12.07
CA VAL A 209 -13.61 19.47 13.11
C VAL A 209 -14.34 20.77 12.77
N ALA A 210 -14.23 21.26 11.54
CA ALA A 210 -14.87 22.49 11.10
C ALA A 210 -16.40 22.43 11.19
N ALA A 211 -17.01 21.31 10.79
CA ALA A 211 -18.45 21.11 10.83
C ALA A 211 -19.00 20.99 12.27
N CYS A 212 -18.35 20.20 13.12
CA CYS A 212 -18.85 19.91 14.46
C CYS A 212 -18.42 20.94 15.53
N TYR A 213 -17.40 21.77 15.23
CA TYR A 213 -16.80 22.71 16.19
C TYR A 213 -16.48 24.11 15.61
N PRO A 214 -17.40 24.76 14.86
CA PRO A 214 -17.12 25.95 14.06
C PRO A 214 -16.66 27.19 14.86
N ALA A 215 -16.98 27.27 16.15
CA ALA A 215 -16.61 28.37 17.05
C ALA A 215 -15.65 27.93 18.18
N ALA A 216 -14.93 26.82 18.01
CA ALA A 216 -14.02 26.30 19.03
C ALA A 216 -12.58 26.83 18.89
N GLY A 217 -12.22 27.38 17.72
CA GLY A 217 -10.83 27.73 17.41
C GLY A 217 -9.89 26.52 17.48
N LEU A 218 -10.43 25.31 17.31
CA LEU A 218 -9.68 24.06 17.36
C LEU A 218 -9.28 23.68 15.93
N ALA A 219 -8.03 23.29 15.77
CA ALA A 219 -7.48 22.76 14.53
C ALA A 219 -6.66 21.52 14.83
N LEU A 220 -6.39 20.71 13.81
CA LEU A 220 -5.44 19.61 13.96
C LEU A 220 -4.04 20.16 14.26
N PRO A 221 -3.24 19.51 15.14
CA PRO A 221 -1.91 19.99 15.54
C PRO A 221 -0.90 20.07 14.40
N LEU A 222 -1.16 19.36 13.30
CA LEU A 222 -0.31 19.31 12.12
C LEU A 222 -1.05 19.96 10.96
N THR A 223 -0.31 20.63 10.09
CA THR A 223 -0.80 21.05 8.78
C THR A 223 -0.53 19.98 7.73
N THR A 224 -1.15 20.12 6.55
CA THR A 224 -0.81 19.26 5.39
C THR A 224 0.65 19.39 5.00
N GLN A 225 1.25 20.59 5.13
CA GLN A 225 2.66 20.81 4.82
C GLN A 225 3.57 20.06 5.80
N ASP A 226 3.26 20.09 7.10
CA ASP A 226 4.05 19.36 8.11
C ASP A 226 4.07 17.84 7.82
N ILE A 227 2.96 17.31 7.31
CA ILE A 227 2.85 15.89 6.89
C ILE A 227 3.73 15.64 5.67
N LEU A 228 3.64 16.49 4.65
CA LEU A 228 4.46 16.38 3.44
C LEU A 228 5.96 16.40 3.78
N ASP A 229 6.37 17.34 4.62
CA ASP A 229 7.76 17.51 5.07
C ASP A 229 8.22 16.29 5.86
N ALA A 230 7.41 15.80 6.80
CA ALA A 230 7.73 14.61 7.58
C ALA A 230 7.95 13.36 6.70
N PHE A 231 7.06 13.10 5.73
CA PHE A 231 7.22 11.97 4.81
C PHE A 231 8.45 12.13 3.91
N SER A 232 8.73 13.36 3.44
CA SER A 232 9.89 13.68 2.60
C SER A 232 11.21 13.53 3.35
N ASP A 233 11.27 14.02 4.59
CA ASP A 233 12.46 13.91 5.43
C ASP A 233 12.78 12.44 5.73
N ILE A 234 11.77 11.66 6.14
CA ILE A 234 11.94 10.23 6.46
C ILE A 234 12.47 9.47 5.25
N ALA A 235 11.99 9.79 4.04
CA ALA A 235 12.47 9.17 2.81
C ALA A 235 13.89 9.62 2.41
N ARG A 236 14.40 10.74 2.93
CA ARG A 236 15.77 11.24 2.71
C ARG A 236 16.77 10.74 3.76
N GLU A 237 16.29 10.43 4.96
CA GLU A 237 17.08 9.89 6.07
C GLU A 237 17.45 8.41 5.90
N HIS A 238 16.79 7.72 4.97
CA HIS A 238 16.92 6.29 4.68
C HIS A 238 17.30 6.06 3.22
#